data_AF-A0A7R9JVG2-F1
#
_entry.id   AF-A0A7R9JVG2-F1
#
_cell.length_a   1.000
_cell.length_b   1.000
_cell.length_c   1.000
_cell.angle_alpha   90.00
_cell.angle_beta   90.00
_cell.angle_gamma   90.00
#
_symmetry.space_group_name_H-M   'P 1'
#
loop_
_entity.id
_entity.type
_entity.pdbx_description
1 polymer ?
#
loop_
_entity_poly.entity_id
_entity_poly.type
_entity_poly.pdbx_seq_one_letter_code
_entity_poly.pdbx_strand_id
1 'polypeptide(L)' 'MYEPCLSKDVKGGYKDKKLEDNVQCEIFQTILEEAQRSYKAEIVHQLSSNTPEDMKDNLNNMVAWVDYWRDSHNTSIS' A
#
# COMPACT_ATOMS: atom_id res chain seq x y z
N MET A 1 -3.55 -9.39 10.97
CA MET A 1 -2.93 -8.89 9.73
C MET A 1 -3.47 -9.61 8.49
N TYR A 2 -3.76 -10.92 8.53
CA TYR A 2 -4.21 -11.68 7.33
C TYR A 2 -5.73 -11.79 7.14
N GLU A 3 -6.51 -11.84 8.22
CA GLU A 3 -7.98 -11.94 8.21
C GLU A 3 -8.70 -10.84 7.39
N PRO A 4 -8.27 -9.56 7.42
CA PRO A 4 -8.99 -8.50 6.71
C PRO A 4 -8.95 -8.66 5.18
N CYS A 5 -7.82 -9.10 4.62
CA CYS A 5 -7.62 -9.29 3.18
C CYS A 5 -8.45 -10.47 2.65
N LEU A 6 -8.36 -11.63 3.33
CA LEU A 6 -9.16 -12.83 3.05
C LEU A 6 -10.66 -12.53 2.99
N SER A 7 -11.17 -11.77 3.96
CA SER A 7 -12.59 -11.42 4.01
C SER A 7 -13.05 -10.54 2.85
N LYS A 8 -12.16 -9.70 2.31
CA LYS A 8 -12.44 -8.82 1.15
C LYS A 8 -12.48 -9.62 -0.14
N ASP A 9 -11.54 -10.55 -0.34
CA ASP A 9 -11.47 -11.37 -1.55
C ASP A 9 -12.63 -12.38 -1.62
N VAL A 10 -13.03 -12.98 -0.49
CA VAL A 10 -14.22 -13.85 -0.46
C VAL A 10 -15.48 -13.05 -0.81
N LYS A 11 -15.63 -11.83 -0.29
CA LYS A 11 -16.73 -10.91 -0.65
C LYS A 11 -16.67 -10.44 -2.10
N GLY A 12 -15.48 -10.35 -2.68
CA GLY A 12 -15.23 -9.95 -4.07
C GLY A 12 -15.52 -11.04 -5.11
N GLY A 13 -15.89 -12.25 -4.68
CA GLY A 13 -16.24 -13.36 -5.58
C GLY A 13 -15.04 -14.05 -6.23
N TYR A 14 -13.85 -13.96 -5.61
CA TYR A 14 -12.68 -14.69 -6.09
C TYR A 14 -12.88 -16.20 -5.92
N LYS A 15 -12.55 -16.97 -6.97
CA LYS A 15 -12.56 -18.45 -6.95
C LYS A 15 -11.37 -18.98 -6.16
N ASP A 16 -11.50 -20.17 -5.58
CA ASP A 16 -10.53 -20.80 -4.65
C ASP A 16 -9.05 -20.62 -5.04
N LYS A 17 -8.69 -20.92 -6.31
CA LYS A 17 -7.29 -20.78 -6.77
C LYS A 17 -6.77 -19.34 -6.76
N LYS A 18 -7.59 -18.36 -7.16
CA LYS A 18 -7.16 -16.94 -7.15
C LYS A 18 -7.04 -16.41 -5.73
N LEU A 19 -7.91 -16.88 -4.83
CA LEU A 19 -7.84 -16.54 -3.42
C LEU A 19 -6.54 -17.08 -2.82
N GLU A 20 -6.19 -18.34 -3.08
CA GLU A 20 -4.92 -18.93 -2.65
C GLU A 20 -3.72 -18.15 -3.21
N ASP A 21 -3.71 -17.83 -4.50
CA ASP A 21 -2.63 -17.08 -5.15
C ASP A 21 -2.46 -15.69 -4.52
N ASN A 22 -3.55 -14.94 -4.29
CA ASN A 22 -3.51 -13.62 -3.65
C ASN A 22 -3.00 -13.69 -2.20
N VAL A 23 -3.45 -14.70 -1.44
CA VAL A 23 -3.03 -14.89 -0.05
C VAL A 23 -1.55 -15.21 0.03
N GLN A 24 -1.03 -16.06 -0.86
CA GLN A 24 0.41 -16.33 -0.93
C GLN A 24 1.18 -15.06 -1.31
N CYS A 25 0.73 -14.30 -2.31
CA CYS A 25 1.35 -13.03 -2.70
C CYS A 25 1.43 -12.03 -1.54
N GLU A 26 0.37 -11.92 -0.73
CA GLU A 26 0.35 -11.05 0.46
C GLU A 26 1.29 -11.58 1.56
N ILE A 27 1.30 -12.90 1.81
CA ILE A 27 2.17 -13.53 2.82
C ILE A 27 3.65 -13.31 2.49
N PHE A 28 4.03 -13.49 1.22
CA PHE A 28 5.42 -13.30 0.77
C PHE A 28 5.80 -11.85 0.52
N GLN A 29 4.87 -10.90 0.69
CA GLN A 29 5.09 -9.49 0.42
C GLN A 29 5.66 -9.23 -1.00
N THR A 30 5.30 -10.07 -1.97
CA THR A 30 5.92 -10.10 -3.30
C THR A 30 5.87 -8.72 -3.99
N ILE A 31 4.75 -8.01 -3.86
CA ILE A 31 4.57 -6.66 -4.43
C ILE A 31 5.44 -5.62 -3.73
N LEU A 32 5.62 -5.72 -2.41
CA LEU A 32 6.50 -4.81 -1.67
C LEU A 32 7.96 -5.03 -2.09
N GLU A 33 8.39 -6.29 -2.18
CA GLU A 33 9.73 -6.64 -2.64
C GLU A 33 9.96 -6.16 -4.08
N GLU A 34 8.99 -6.34 -4.98
CA GLU A 34 9.06 -5.86 -6.36
C GLU A 34 9.17 -4.34 -6.42
N ALA A 35 8.38 -3.62 -5.61
CA ALA A 35 8.44 -2.17 -5.51
C ALA A 35 9.80 -1.69 -4.98
N GLN A 36 10.34 -2.31 -3.93
CA GLN A 36 11.65 -1.97 -3.37
C GLN A 36 12.82 -2.27 -4.33
N ARG A 37 12.68 -3.28 -5.20
CA ARG A 37 13.68 -3.59 -6.23
C ARG A 37 13.59 -2.64 -7.42
N SER A 38 12.39 -2.17 -7.75
CA SER A 38 12.12 -1.36 -8.95
C SER A 38 12.26 0.14 -8.71
N TYR A 39 12.02 0.59 -7.48
CA TYR A 39 12.04 1.99 -7.09
C TYR A 39 13.03 2.22 -5.95
N LYS A 40 13.50 3.46 -5.82
CA LYS A 40 14.43 3.80 -4.74
C LYS A 40 13.74 3.66 -3.39
N ALA A 41 14.45 3.13 -2.40
CA ALA A 41 13.86 2.82 -1.10
C ALA A 41 13.25 4.06 -0.41
N GLU A 42 13.81 5.25 -0.66
CA GLU A 42 13.32 6.51 -0.07
C GLU A 42 11.94 6.96 -0.58
N ILE A 43 11.47 6.42 -1.71
CA ILE A 43 10.14 6.74 -2.29
C ILE A 43 9.14 5.59 -2.15
N VAL A 44 9.54 4.44 -1.60
CA VAL A 44 8.67 3.28 -1.40
C VAL A 44 8.17 3.30 0.05
N HIS A 45 6.87 3.52 0.23
CA HIS A 45 6.23 3.58 1.55
C HIS A 45 5.17 2.48 1.69
N GLN A 46 5.28 1.67 2.74
CA GLN A 46 4.27 0.67 3.07
C GLN A 46 3.17 1.30 3.94
N LEU A 47 1.91 1.02 3.61
CA LEU A 47 0.74 1.50 4.34
C LEU A 47 -0.04 0.32 4.92
N SER A 48 -0.46 0.44 6.18
CA SER A 48 -1.35 -0.56 6.80
C SER A 48 -2.78 -0.36 6.31
N SER A 49 -3.53 -1.42 5.99
CA SER A 49 -4.90 -1.32 5.47
C SER A 49 -5.84 -2.38 6.06
N ASN A 50 -5.73 -2.58 7.37
CA ASN A 50 -6.49 -3.59 8.11
C ASN A 50 -7.85 -3.05 8.57
N THR A 51 -7.91 -1.76 8.93
CA THR A 51 -9.11 -1.12 9.51
C THR A 51 -9.60 0.05 8.66
N PRO A 52 -10.88 0.44 8.78
CA PRO A 52 -11.38 1.70 8.20
C PRO A 52 -10.62 2.94 8.71
N GLU A 53 -10.15 2.91 9.95
CA GLU A 53 -9.32 3.96 10.54
C GLU A 53 -7.97 4.06 9.82
N ASP A 54 -7.33 2.92 9.52
CA ASP A 54 -6.08 2.89 8.74
C ASP A 54 -6.28 3.57 7.38
N MET A 55 -7.45 3.41 6.75
CA MET A 55 -7.76 4.07 5.47
C MET A 55 -7.78 5.60 5.61
N LYS A 56 -8.37 6.11 6.70
CA LYS A 56 -8.43 7.54 6.98
C LYS A 56 -7.03 8.10 7.27
N ASP A 57 -6.24 7.38 8.05
CA ASP A 57 -4.87 7.78 8.38
C ASP A 57 -3.96 7.76 7.15
N ASN A 58 -4.10 6.74 6.29
CA ASN A 58 -3.41 6.66 5.01
C ASN A 58 -3.73 7.85 4.10
N LEU A 59 -5.00 8.26 4.03
CA LEU A 59 -5.40 9.42 3.24
C LEU A 59 -4.72 10.70 3.75
N ASN A 60 -4.72 10.91 5.08
CA ASN A 60 -4.05 12.06 5.69
C ASN A 60 -2.55 12.05 5.41
N ASN A 61 -1.91 10.88 5.51
CA ASN A 61 -0.48 10.71 5.24
C ASN A 61 -0.15 10.99 3.77
N MET A 62 -0.99 10.54 2.82
CA MET A 62 -0.81 10.82 1.39
C MET A 62 -0.90 12.31 1.08
N VAL A 63 -1.89 13.01 1.66
CA VAL A 63 -2.03 14.47 1.47
C VAL A 63 -0.81 15.21 2.03
N ALA A 64 -0.41 14.89 3.26
CA ALA A 64 0.77 15.50 3.89
C ALA A 64 2.06 15.23 3.07
N TRP A 65 2.20 14.03 2.51
CA TRP A 65 3.34 13.68 1.67
C TRP A 65 3.38 14.46 0.36
N VAL A 66 2.23 14.65 -0.30
CA VAL A 66 2.13 15.48 -1.51
C VAL A 66 2.45 16.94 -1.22
N ASP A 67 1.95 17.49 -0.10
CA ASP A 67 2.25 18.86 0.31
C ASP A 67 3.75 19.03 0.61
N TYR A 68 4.34 18.11 1.37
CA TYR A 68 5.79 18.09 1.62
C TYR A 68 6.61 17.97 0.33
N TRP A 69 6.18 17.09 -0.59
CA TRP A 69 6.85 16.92 -1.87
C TRP A 69 6.78 18.22 -2.70
N ARG A 70 5.64 18.89 -2.73
CA ARG A 70 5.49 20.19 -3.41
C ARG A 70 6.41 21.25 -2.82
N ASP A 71 6.47 21.37 -1.50
CA ASP A 71 7.26 22.41 -0.83
C ASP A 71 8.77 22.17 -1.00
N SER A 72 9.22 20.91 -0.88
CA SER A 72 10.62 20.53 -1.11
C SER A 72 11.07 20.77 -2.56
N HIS A 73 10.18 20.65 -3.54
CA HIS A 73 10.51 20.86 -4.96
C HIS A 73 10.22 22.28 -5.46
N ASN A 74 9.44 23.10 -4.74
CA ASN A 74 9.25 24.53 -5.02
C ASN A 74 10.41 25.41 -4.55
N THR A 75 11.32 24.89 -3.71
CA THR A 75 12.46 25.65 -3.17
C THR A 75 13.59 25.89 -4.21
N SER A 76 13.41 25.47 -5.47
CA SER A 76 14.39 25.69 -6.56
C SER A 76 13.99 26.78 -7.57
N ILE A 77 12.97 27.59 -7.30
CA ILE A 77 12.65 28.77 -8.13
C ILE A 77 12.57 30.02 -7.23
N SER A 78 13.73 30.51 -6.80
CA SER A 78 13.96 31.89 -6.35
C SER A 78 15.37 32.31 -6.69
#